data_AF-A0A8J7H308-F1
#
_entry.id   AF-A0A8J7H308-F1
#
_cell.length_a   1.000
_cell.length_b   1.000
_cell.length_c   1.000
_cell.angle_alpha   90.00
_cell.angle_beta   90.00
_cell.angle_gamma   90.00
#
_symmetry.space_group_name_H-M   'P 1'
#
loop_
_entity.id
_entity.type
_entity.pdbx_description
1 polymer ?
#
loop_
_entity_poly.entity_id
_entity_poly.type
_entity_poly.pdbx_seq_one_letter_code
_entity_poly.pdbx_strand_id
1 'polypeptide(L)' 'MGMNAEEFWLMPIGLFFDLWTCHKQWHGIEKPRRTRTIDDIIPPGI' A
#
# COMPACT_ATOMS: atom_id res chain seq x y z
N MET A 1 -1.48 -15.70 -3.26
CA MET A 1 -0.44 -14.78 -3.78
C MET A 1 0.14 -14.05 -2.59
N GLY A 2 1.32 -14.45 -2.14
CA GLY A 2 2.03 -13.82 -1.02
C GLY A 2 3.49 -13.70 -1.40
N MET A 3 4.10 -12.58 -1.01
CA MET A 3 5.53 -12.33 -1.22
C MET A 3 6.32 -13.37 -0.43
N ASN A 4 7.34 -13.96 -1.04
CA ASN A 4 8.18 -14.92 -0.33
C ASN A 4 9.07 -14.19 0.70
N ALA A 5 9.58 -14.91 1.70
CA ALA A 5 10.32 -14.27 2.79
C ALA A 5 11.62 -13.60 2.30
N GLU A 6 12.29 -14.17 1.29
CA GLU A 6 13.48 -13.57 0.70
C GLU A 6 13.18 -12.25 -0.01
N GLU A 7 12.13 -12.19 -0.83
CA GLU A 7 11.67 -10.95 -1.47
C GLU A 7 11.30 -9.89 -0.44
N PHE A 8 10.70 -10.31 0.68
CA PHE A 8 10.38 -9.39 1.77
C PHE A 8 11.64 -8.78 2.39
N TRP A 9 12.64 -9.61 2.73
CA TRP A 9 13.89 -9.15 3.34
C TRP A 9 14.79 -8.38 2.37
N LEU A 10 14.71 -8.68 1.07
CA LEU A 10 15.46 -8.01 0.01
C LEU A 10 14.73 -6.79 -0.56
N MET A 11 13.54 -6.46 -0.07
CA MET A 11 12.78 -5.34 -0.61
C MET A 11 13.47 -3.99 -0.31
N PRO A 12 13.32 -2.99 -1.19
CA PRO A 12 13.76 -1.64 -0.90
C PRO A 12 13.09 -1.11 0.37
N ILE A 13 13.86 -0.50 1.28
CA ILE A 13 13.32 -0.02 2.57
C ILE A 13 12.17 0.99 2.41
N GLY A 14 12.16 1.76 1.33
CA GLY A 14 11.06 2.67 1.00
C GLY A 14 9.75 1.92 0.70
N LEU A 15 9.82 0.80 -0.02
CA LEU A 15 8.65 -0.04 -0.31
C LEU A 15 8.08 -0.65 0.98
N PHE A 16 8.95 -1.08 1.89
CA PHE A 16 8.52 -1.61 3.18
C PHE A 16 7.71 -0.58 3.97
N PHE A 17 8.21 0.66 4.06
CA PHE A 17 7.50 1.72 4.76
C PHE A 17 6.16 2.06 4.10
N ASP A 18 6.09 2.10 2.77
CA ASP A 18 4.83 2.34 2.06
C ASP A 18 3.79 1.24 2.35
N LEU A 19 4.19 -0.03 2.26
CA LEU A 19 3.30 -1.17 2.56
C LEU A 19 2.84 -1.19 4.03
N TRP A 20 3.74 -0.92 4.97
CA TRP A 20 3.42 -0.80 6.39
C TRP A 20 2.40 0.32 6.65
N THR A 21 2.54 1.44 5.94
CA THR A 21 1.64 2.58 6.04
C THR A 21 0.26 2.25 5.46
N CYS A 22 0.19 1.51 4.36
CA CYS A 22 -1.07 0.98 3.81
C CYS A 22 -1.75 0.01 4.79
N HIS A 23 -0.99 -0.88 5.43
CA HIS A 23 -1.51 -1.83 6.41
C HIS A 23 -2.13 -1.12 7.62
N LYS A 24 -1.47 -0.10 8.18
CA LYS A 24 -2.03 0.71 9.27
C LYS A 24 -3.32 1.44 8.87
N GLN A 25 -3.39 1.94 7.64
CA GLN A 25 -4.61 2.60 7.11
C GLN A 25 -5.77 1.62 6.97
N TRP A 26 -5.50 0.40 6.50
CA TRP A 26 -6.50 -0.67 6.42
C TRP A 26 -7.10 -1.01 7.80
N HIS A 27 -6.26 -1.06 8.84
CA HIS A 27 -6.70 -1.27 10.22
C HIS A 27 -7.23 -0.01 10.91
N GLY A 28 -7.31 1.14 10.22
CA GLY A 28 -7.77 2.40 10.79
C GLY A 28 -6.85 3.01 11.85
N ILE A 29 -5.61 2.53 11.97
CA ILE A 29 -4.61 3.02 12.93
C ILE A 29 -4.04 4.38 12.49
N GLU A 30 -3.92 4.59 11.18
CA GLU A 30 -3.37 5.82 10.60
C GLU A 30 -4.33 6.42 9.57
N LYS A 31 -4.48 7.75 9.59
CA LYS A 31 -5.29 8.47 8.60
C LYS A 31 -4.49 8.63 7.30
N PRO A 32 -5.07 8.33 6.12
CA PRO A 32 -4.43 8.60 4.84
C PRO A 32 -4.03 10.08 4.74
N ARG A 33 -2.81 10.36 4.27
CA ARG A 33 -2.38 11.75 3.98
C ARG A 33 -3.25 12.38 2.90
N ARG A 34 -3.76 11.57 1.97
CA ARG A 34 -4.78 11.93 0.97
C ARG A 34 -5.68 10.71 0.79
N THR A 35 -6.98 10.90 0.93
CA THR A 35 -7.96 9.88 0.56
C THR A 35 -7.97 9.78 -0.95
N ARG A 36 -7.56 8.63 -1.50
CA ARG A 36 -7.76 8.28 -2.90
C ARG A 36 -8.60 7.02 -2.96
N THR A 37 -9.71 7.08 -3.68
CA THR A 37 -10.51 5.89 -3.98
C THR A 37 -10.03 5.26 -5.28
N ILE A 38 -10.47 4.03 -5.53
CA ILE A 38 -10.20 3.32 -6.79
C ILE A 38 -10.72 4.17 -7.98
N ASP A 39 -11.84 4.85 -7.79
CA ASP A 39 -12.45 5.74 -8.79
C ASP A 39 -11.59 6.98 -9.10
N ASP A 40 -10.74 7.42 -8.18
CA ASP A 40 -9.80 8.53 -8.42
C ASP A 40 -8.59 8.10 -9.27
N ILE A 41 -8.32 6.79 -9.34
CA ILE A 41 -7.13 6.21 -9.97
C ILE A 41 -7.47 5.60 -11.32
N ILE A 42 -8.63 4.94 -11.42
CA ILE A 42 -9.11 4.32 -12.66
C ILE A 42 -9.88 5.39 -13.45
N PRO A 43 -9.38 5.82 -14.63
CA PRO A 43 -10.15 6.73 -15.48
C PRO A 43 -11.46 6.06 -15.87
N PRO A 44 -12.60 6.78 -15.88
CA PRO A 44 -13.85 6.21 -16.36
C PRO A 44 -13.69 5.82 -17.84
N GLY A 45 -13.77 4.52 -18.15
CA GLY A 45 -13.75 4.01 -19.53
C GLY A 45 -12.73 2.92 -19.88
N ILE A 46 -12.24 2.13 -18.92
CA ILE A 46 -11.56 0.84 -19.19
C ILE A 46 -12.49 -0.31 -18.82
#